data_AF-A0A1X2G7T5-F1
#
_entry.id   AF-A0A1X2G7T5-F1
#
_cell.length_a   1.000
_cell.length_b   1.000
_cell.length_c   1.000
_cell.angle_alpha   90.00
_cell.angle_beta   90.00
_cell.angle_gamma   90.00
#
_symmetry.space_group_name_H-M   'P 1'
#
loop_
_entity.id
_entity.type
_entity.pdbx_description
1 polymer ?
#
loop_
_entity_poly.entity_id
_entity_poly.type
_entity_poly.pdbx_seq_one_letter_code
_entity_poly.pdbx_strand_id
1 'polypeptide(L)'
;MHSRMIHVGQEGMQTSQPYSVHGEHINAVDRATLNELLLDAAEEWSNVTIYFEHQLSQANFELGSMEFFQGPKKTKITKYADLIVGADGAYSKVRNQMMRRMRLNYEQEYIDTGYCEMYMAPKVVNGQPVFALDPNHLHIWPRHTFMFIALPNPDKTFTCTLFMPFDMFDTIDTEAKLLAFFNEHFADAVPLLGKDRLVADYFGNPRGSLISIKTSPHHLDDKCVIVGDAAHAMVPFYGQGMNCGFQDIEVLHRVLDSRHVRPVLSKDGSHVPGLKEALAAYTEEHVPNAHAICDLAMYNYYEMRSAVTSKRYLARKKIEGWIHLVLPQVITPLYTMVSFSTMPYAQAVQRWHRQTFWLNVGLGAMTAVTAGVTLWATCRLAAGHCRSEPLLLATAAASTTLGAASSTDGKTMQDLAKTAARSTVDTAKSLGALGISIGSSLGITSLGVDRLSANAVDYLSQWWK
;
A
#
# COMPACT_ATOMS: atom_id res chain seq x y z
N MET A 1 17.33 -0.14 -8.77
CA MET A 1 16.91 1.18 -8.26
C MET A 1 17.04 1.24 -6.74
N HIS A 2 17.97 2.02 -6.21
CA HIS A 2 18.29 2.10 -4.77
C HIS A 2 17.41 3.09 -3.99
N SER A 3 16.83 4.06 -4.69
CA SER A 3 16.10 5.18 -4.08
C SER A 3 14.94 5.63 -4.95
N ARG A 4 14.07 6.46 -4.37
CA ARG A 4 13.11 7.30 -5.10
C ARG A 4 13.74 8.67 -5.34
N MET A 5 13.66 9.19 -6.56
CA MET A 5 14.02 10.58 -6.85
C MET A 5 12.75 11.41 -6.92
N ILE A 6 12.56 12.31 -5.95
CA ILE A 6 11.38 13.18 -5.90
C ILE A 6 11.69 14.51 -6.56
N HIS A 7 10.90 14.88 -7.55
CA HIS A 7 11.00 16.15 -8.27
C HIS A 7 9.95 17.14 -7.74
N VAL A 8 10.41 18.15 -7.00
CA VAL A 8 9.58 19.10 -6.27
C VAL A 8 9.63 20.49 -6.90
N GLY A 9 8.49 21.17 -6.92
CA GLY A 9 8.36 22.52 -7.46
C GLY A 9 8.40 22.56 -8.98
N GLN A 10 8.30 23.78 -9.53
CA GLN A 10 8.35 24.01 -10.97
C GLN A 10 9.76 23.82 -11.54
N GLU A 11 10.79 24.18 -10.77
CA GLU A 11 12.19 24.04 -11.19
C GLU A 11 12.70 22.58 -11.13
N GLY A 12 11.88 21.64 -10.65
CA GLY A 12 12.25 20.21 -10.62
C GLY A 12 13.35 19.90 -9.62
N MET A 13 13.36 20.55 -8.45
CA MET A 13 14.35 20.27 -7.40
C MET A 13 14.31 18.80 -7.00
N GLN A 14 15.44 18.12 -7.15
CA GLN A 14 15.56 16.69 -6.93
C GLN A 14 15.94 16.37 -5.48
N THR A 15 15.16 15.49 -4.85
CA THR A 15 15.45 14.95 -3.52
C THR A 15 15.46 13.43 -3.58
N SER A 16 16.63 12.83 -3.35
CA SER A 16 16.76 11.37 -3.27
C SER A 16 16.30 10.87 -1.90
N GLN A 17 15.47 9.84 -1.91
CA GLN A 17 14.96 9.16 -0.72
C GLN A 17 15.26 7.65 -0.84
N PRO A 18 16.18 7.08 -0.04
CA PRO A 18 16.49 5.66 -0.12
C PRO A 18 15.29 4.81 0.28
N TYR A 19 15.14 3.66 -0.36
CA TYR A 19 14.04 2.74 -0.04
C TYR A 19 14.18 2.12 1.36
N SER A 20 15.41 1.84 1.76
CA SER A 20 15.74 1.22 3.03
C SER A 20 16.99 1.87 3.62
N VAL A 21 17.07 1.86 4.95
CA VAL A 21 18.26 2.28 5.70
C VAL A 21 19.42 1.28 5.56
N HIS A 22 19.13 0.05 5.13
CA HIS A 22 20.12 -1.02 4.93
C HIS A 22 20.61 -1.14 3.48
N GLY A 23 20.22 -0.23 2.58
CA GLY A 23 20.64 -0.25 1.17
C GLY A 23 19.89 -1.25 0.29
N GLU A 24 18.79 -1.83 0.79
CA GLU A 24 17.89 -2.67 0.01
C GLU A 24 17.27 -1.86 -1.14
N HIS A 25 17.05 -2.54 -2.27
CA HIS A 25 16.69 -1.90 -3.53
C HIS A 25 15.66 -2.74 -4.29
N ILE A 26 14.97 -2.09 -5.22
CA ILE A 26 14.02 -2.74 -6.13
C ILE A 26 14.59 -2.79 -7.54
N ASN A 27 14.16 -3.78 -8.31
CA ASN A 27 14.56 -3.95 -9.70
C ASN A 27 13.44 -3.52 -10.65
N ALA A 28 13.80 -2.81 -11.72
CA ALA A 28 12.91 -2.59 -12.84
C ALA A 28 13.10 -3.77 -13.81
N VAL A 29 11.99 -4.41 -14.19
CA VAL A 29 11.99 -5.59 -15.07
C VAL A 29 11.00 -5.32 -16.18
N ASP A 30 11.38 -5.62 -17.42
CA ASP A 30 10.47 -5.55 -18.56
C ASP A 30 9.44 -6.69 -18.51
N ARG A 31 8.18 -6.33 -18.73
CA ARG A 31 7.06 -7.27 -18.61
C ARG A 31 7.09 -8.34 -19.69
N ALA A 32 7.37 -7.96 -20.95
CA ALA A 32 7.36 -8.90 -22.06
C ALA A 32 8.50 -9.91 -21.90
N THR A 33 9.70 -9.43 -21.59
CA THR A 33 10.88 -10.25 -21.34
C THR A 33 10.67 -11.21 -20.18
N LEU A 34 10.09 -10.76 -19.05
CA LEU A 34 9.81 -11.66 -17.93
C LEU A 34 8.79 -12.75 -18.31
N ASN A 35 7.75 -12.38 -19.06
CA ASN A 35 6.74 -13.34 -19.51
C ASN A 35 7.31 -14.38 -20.49
N GLU A 36 8.16 -13.94 -21.44
CA GLU A 36 8.88 -14.83 -22.36
C GLU A 36 9.76 -15.82 -21.59
N LEU A 37 10.56 -15.34 -20.64
CA LEU A 37 11.41 -16.20 -19.80
C LEU A 37 10.61 -17.24 -19.00
N LEU A 38 9.43 -16.88 -18.50
CA LEU A 38 8.56 -17.83 -17.78
C LEU A 38 7.93 -18.87 -18.71
N LEU A 39 7.57 -18.48 -19.93
CA LEU A 39 7.04 -19.40 -20.94
C LEU A 39 8.13 -20.39 -21.39
N ASP A 40 9.32 -19.89 -21.70
CA ASP A 40 10.47 -20.72 -22.07
C ASP A 40 10.78 -21.74 -20.96
N ALA A 41 10.86 -21.28 -19.70
CA ALA A 41 11.10 -22.14 -18.55
C ALA A 41 9.97 -23.17 -18.34
N ALA A 42 8.73 -22.86 -18.69
CA ALA A 42 7.61 -23.80 -18.62
C ALA A 42 7.67 -24.85 -19.73
N GLU A 43 8.11 -24.49 -20.95
CA GLU A 43 8.25 -25.41 -22.09
C GLU A 43 9.40 -26.42 -21.92
N GLU A 44 10.39 -26.14 -21.06
CA GLU A 44 11.44 -27.09 -20.70
C GLU A 44 10.90 -28.35 -20.00
N TRP A 45 9.71 -28.28 -19.39
CA TRP A 45 9.08 -29.41 -18.71
C TRP A 45 8.30 -30.29 -19.69
N SER A 46 8.73 -31.54 -19.84
CA SER A 46 8.11 -32.51 -20.77
C SER A 46 6.63 -32.82 -20.48
N ASN A 47 6.17 -32.52 -19.28
CA ASN A 47 4.80 -32.70 -18.81
C ASN A 47 3.95 -31.41 -18.83
N VAL A 48 4.47 -30.32 -19.40
CA VAL A 48 3.76 -29.05 -19.61
C VAL A 48 3.45 -28.88 -21.09
N THR A 49 2.28 -28.34 -21.41
CA THR A 49 1.91 -28.02 -22.79
C THR A 49 1.20 -26.68 -22.82
N ILE A 50 1.70 -25.77 -23.65
CA ILE A 50 1.18 -24.41 -23.79
C ILE A 50 0.35 -24.31 -25.06
N TYR A 51 -0.86 -23.78 -24.94
CA TYR A 51 -1.80 -23.61 -26.04
C TYR A 51 -2.12 -22.13 -26.26
N PHE A 52 -1.38 -21.46 -27.16
CA PHE A 52 -1.67 -20.08 -27.57
C PHE A 52 -2.93 -19.97 -28.43
N GLU A 53 -3.50 -18.77 -28.51
CA GLU A 53 -4.75 -18.48 -29.25
C GLU A 53 -5.99 -19.25 -28.75
N HIS A 54 -6.02 -19.66 -27.47
CA HIS A 54 -7.15 -20.34 -26.85
C HIS A 54 -7.85 -19.43 -25.84
N GLN A 55 -8.91 -18.75 -26.27
CA GLN A 55 -9.67 -17.88 -25.40
C GLN A 55 -10.77 -18.67 -24.68
N LEU A 56 -10.70 -18.77 -23.34
CA LEU A 56 -11.75 -19.40 -22.54
C LEU A 56 -13.11 -18.74 -22.82
N SER A 57 -14.13 -19.53 -23.09
CA SER A 57 -15.51 -19.08 -23.28
C SER A 57 -16.35 -19.42 -22.06
N GLN A 58 -16.29 -20.68 -21.63
CA GLN A 58 -17.09 -21.21 -20.54
C GLN A 58 -16.31 -22.31 -19.81
N ALA A 59 -16.54 -22.43 -18.51
CA ALA A 59 -16.05 -23.52 -17.69
C ALA A 59 -17.23 -24.19 -16.97
N ASN A 60 -17.21 -25.52 -16.91
CA ASN A 60 -18.10 -26.31 -16.08
C ASN A 60 -17.26 -27.08 -15.05
N PHE A 61 -17.20 -26.55 -13.83
CA PHE A 61 -16.37 -27.10 -12.76
C PHE A 61 -16.83 -28.47 -12.27
N GLU A 62 -18.13 -28.77 -12.32
CA GLU A 62 -18.66 -30.09 -11.91
C GLU A 62 -18.13 -31.20 -12.83
N LEU A 63 -18.05 -30.92 -14.14
CA LEU A 63 -17.52 -31.84 -15.14
C LEU A 63 -16.01 -31.69 -15.37
N GLY A 64 -15.36 -30.69 -14.76
CA GLY A 64 -13.97 -30.34 -15.04
C GLY A 64 -13.73 -29.88 -16.48
N SER A 65 -14.75 -29.41 -17.20
CA SER A 65 -14.64 -29.08 -18.63
C SER A 65 -14.48 -27.58 -18.88
N MET A 66 -13.69 -27.24 -19.90
CA MET A 66 -13.44 -25.88 -20.35
C MET A 66 -13.62 -25.79 -21.87
N GLU A 67 -14.47 -24.87 -22.31
CA GLU A 67 -14.68 -24.57 -23.72
C GLU A 67 -13.88 -23.33 -24.12
N PHE A 68 -13.11 -23.45 -25.19
CA PHE A 68 -12.27 -22.39 -25.74
C PHE A 68 -12.67 -22.04 -27.16
N PHE A 69 -12.48 -20.79 -27.53
CA PHE A 69 -12.41 -20.35 -28.92
C PHE A 69 -10.95 -20.35 -29.37
N GLN A 70 -10.64 -21.13 -30.41
CA GLN A 70 -9.31 -21.26 -30.98
C GLN A 70 -9.16 -20.40 -32.26
N GLY A 71 -8.12 -19.57 -32.28
CA GLY A 71 -7.71 -18.78 -33.44
C GLY A 71 -8.73 -17.75 -33.95
N PRO A 72 -8.45 -17.07 -35.07
CA PRO A 72 -9.29 -15.99 -35.59
C PRO A 72 -10.71 -16.43 -35.99
N LYS A 73 -10.87 -17.69 -36.41
CA LYS A 73 -12.17 -18.28 -36.80
C LYS A 73 -13.04 -18.67 -35.60
N LYS A 74 -12.51 -18.56 -34.37
CA LYS A 74 -13.19 -18.93 -33.12
C LYS A 74 -13.79 -20.33 -33.16
N THR A 75 -12.99 -21.31 -33.61
CA THR A 75 -13.40 -22.71 -33.58
C THR A 75 -13.56 -23.15 -32.13
N LYS A 76 -14.68 -23.78 -31.77
CA LYS A 76 -14.89 -24.27 -30.41
C LYS A 76 -14.10 -25.55 -30.18
N ILE A 77 -13.33 -25.58 -29.09
CA ILE A 77 -12.70 -26.79 -28.59
C ILE A 77 -13.00 -26.99 -27.12
N THR A 78 -13.04 -28.23 -26.66
CA THR A 78 -13.28 -28.57 -25.25
C THR A 78 -12.08 -29.31 -24.69
N LYS A 79 -11.64 -28.93 -23.49
CA LYS A 79 -10.61 -29.62 -22.71
C LYS A 79 -11.16 -29.98 -21.33
N TYR A 80 -10.54 -30.95 -20.68
CA TYR A 80 -10.93 -31.44 -19.36
C TYR A 80 -9.72 -31.39 -18.43
N ALA A 81 -9.97 -31.09 -17.15
CA ALA A 81 -8.95 -31.04 -16.11
C ALA A 81 -9.56 -31.40 -14.75
N ASP A 82 -8.76 -32.02 -13.88
CA ASP A 82 -9.15 -32.30 -12.50
C ASP A 82 -9.14 -31.04 -11.63
N LEU A 83 -8.18 -30.14 -11.91
CA LEU A 83 -8.03 -28.84 -11.26
C LEU A 83 -7.89 -27.74 -12.31
N ILE A 84 -8.69 -26.69 -12.18
CA ILE A 84 -8.64 -25.49 -13.01
C ILE A 84 -8.04 -24.34 -12.18
N VAL A 85 -6.89 -23.82 -12.61
CA VAL A 85 -6.25 -22.65 -12.00
C VAL A 85 -6.58 -21.41 -12.83
N GLY A 86 -7.37 -20.49 -12.27
CA GLY A 86 -7.71 -19.22 -12.88
C GLY A 86 -6.63 -18.17 -12.64
N ALA A 87 -5.70 -18.04 -13.60
CA ALA A 87 -4.66 -17.01 -13.65
C ALA A 87 -4.89 -16.04 -14.82
N ASP A 88 -6.15 -15.75 -15.16
CA ASP A 88 -6.60 -15.04 -16.37
C ASP A 88 -6.79 -13.53 -16.17
N GLY A 89 -6.13 -12.96 -15.16
CA GLY A 89 -6.01 -11.52 -14.95
C GLY A 89 -7.23 -10.84 -14.30
N ALA A 90 -7.18 -9.51 -14.20
CA ALA A 90 -8.20 -8.70 -13.50
C ALA A 90 -9.63 -8.93 -14.01
N TYR A 91 -9.79 -9.15 -15.32
CA TYR A 91 -11.07 -9.42 -15.99
C TYR A 91 -11.36 -10.92 -16.13
N SER A 92 -11.01 -11.70 -15.10
CA SER A 92 -11.08 -13.16 -15.07
C SER A 92 -12.45 -13.72 -15.48
N LYS A 93 -12.45 -14.56 -16.51
CA LYS A 93 -13.59 -15.40 -16.88
C LYS A 93 -13.76 -16.55 -15.91
N VAL A 94 -12.68 -17.12 -15.38
CA VAL A 94 -12.75 -18.21 -14.40
C VAL A 94 -13.50 -17.74 -13.15
N ARG A 95 -13.11 -16.60 -12.56
CA ARG A 95 -13.82 -15.97 -11.44
C ARG A 95 -15.30 -15.73 -11.77
N ASN A 96 -15.59 -15.18 -12.96
CA ASN A 96 -16.97 -14.93 -13.37
C ASN A 96 -17.82 -16.21 -13.44
N GLN A 97 -17.25 -17.34 -13.86
CA GLN A 97 -17.94 -18.64 -13.83
C GLN A 97 -18.07 -19.16 -12.39
N MET A 98 -17.06 -18.97 -11.54
CA MET A 98 -17.12 -19.37 -10.12
C MET A 98 -18.24 -18.63 -9.38
N MET A 99 -18.38 -17.31 -9.59
CA MET A 99 -19.45 -16.50 -8.97
C MET A 99 -20.87 -17.00 -9.26
N ARG A 100 -21.07 -17.72 -10.37
CA ARG A 100 -22.38 -18.30 -10.71
C ARG A 100 -22.67 -19.63 -10.01
N ARG A 101 -21.65 -20.27 -9.43
CA ARG A 101 -21.73 -21.61 -8.84
C ARG A 101 -21.61 -21.61 -7.32
N MET A 102 -21.02 -20.58 -6.74
CA MET A 102 -20.85 -20.47 -5.30
C MET A 102 -21.11 -19.07 -4.77
N ARG A 103 -21.24 -18.98 -3.45
CA ARG A 103 -21.34 -17.71 -2.72
C ARG A 103 -19.95 -17.07 -2.60
N LEU A 104 -19.48 -16.49 -3.70
CA LEU A 104 -18.25 -15.70 -3.73
C LEU A 104 -18.60 -14.23 -3.49
N ASN A 105 -18.05 -13.66 -2.42
CA ASN A 105 -18.07 -12.22 -2.18
C ASN A 105 -17.14 -11.55 -3.20
N TYR A 106 -17.65 -10.55 -3.90
CA TYR A 106 -16.95 -9.83 -4.94
C TYR A 106 -17.10 -8.33 -4.72
N GLU A 107 -15.97 -7.65 -4.60
CA GLU A 107 -15.89 -6.20 -4.56
C GLU A 107 -15.05 -5.73 -5.75
N GLN A 108 -15.55 -4.74 -6.47
CA GLN A 108 -14.86 -4.10 -7.58
C GLN A 108 -15.04 -2.59 -7.47
N GLU A 109 -13.91 -1.88 -7.44
CA GLU A 109 -13.85 -0.43 -7.41
C GLU A 109 -12.98 0.05 -8.58
N TYR A 110 -13.54 0.93 -9.41
CA TYR A 110 -12.74 1.76 -10.30
C TYR A 110 -12.45 3.07 -9.60
N ILE A 111 -11.19 3.46 -9.53
CA ILE A 111 -10.83 4.78 -9.02
C ILE A 111 -11.00 5.83 -10.12
N ASP A 112 -11.20 7.08 -9.71
CA ASP A 112 -11.35 8.25 -10.59
C ASP A 112 -10.10 8.55 -11.44
N THR A 113 -8.99 7.88 -11.15
CA THR A 113 -7.67 8.14 -11.73
C THR A 113 -7.40 7.19 -12.89
N GLY A 114 -7.12 7.77 -14.06
CA GLY A 114 -6.59 7.06 -15.21
C GLY A 114 -5.06 7.12 -15.24
N TYR A 115 -4.48 6.31 -16.12
CA TYR A 115 -3.06 6.41 -16.46
C TYR A 115 -2.84 6.56 -17.96
N CYS A 116 -1.75 7.25 -18.33
CA CYS A 116 -1.27 7.31 -19.69
C CYS A 116 0.25 7.18 -19.71
N GLU A 117 0.75 6.31 -20.59
CA GLU A 117 2.17 6.06 -20.77
C GLU A 117 2.78 7.04 -21.77
N MET A 118 4.03 7.41 -21.52
CA MET A 118 4.83 8.31 -22.34
C MET A 118 6.25 7.79 -22.41
N TYR A 119 6.93 8.08 -23.50
CA TYR A 119 8.29 7.62 -23.75
C TYR A 119 9.32 8.74 -23.53
N MET A 120 10.36 8.44 -22.75
CA MET A 120 11.53 9.32 -22.62
C MET A 120 12.73 8.68 -23.33
N ALA A 121 13.22 9.37 -24.37
CA ALA A 121 14.36 8.95 -25.15
C ALA A 121 15.68 9.07 -24.37
N PRO A 122 16.72 8.28 -24.72
CA PRO A 122 18.05 8.48 -24.18
C PRO A 122 18.63 9.82 -24.64
N LYS A 123 19.52 10.40 -23.83
CA LYS A 123 20.35 11.53 -24.28
C LYS A 123 21.51 11.00 -25.12
N VAL A 124 21.93 11.75 -26.14
CA VAL A 124 23.11 11.42 -26.93
C VAL A 124 24.27 12.29 -26.47
N VAL A 125 25.33 11.67 -25.94
CA VAL A 125 26.57 12.34 -25.55
C VAL A 125 27.72 11.67 -26.28
N ASN A 126 28.49 12.44 -27.04
CA ASN A 126 29.59 11.94 -27.87
C ASN A 126 29.18 10.79 -28.83
N GLY A 127 27.97 10.89 -29.40
CA GLY A 127 27.42 9.88 -30.31
C GLY A 127 26.96 8.58 -29.62
N GLN A 128 26.98 8.50 -28.29
CA GLN A 128 26.54 7.33 -27.53
C GLN A 128 25.26 7.64 -26.75
N PRO A 129 24.29 6.70 -26.69
CA PRO A 129 23.11 6.86 -25.86
C PRO A 129 23.52 6.75 -24.37
N VAL A 130 23.02 7.67 -23.55
CA VAL A 130 23.15 7.69 -22.10
C VAL A 130 21.78 7.98 -21.49
N PHE A 131 21.56 7.56 -20.24
CA PHE A 131 20.29 7.82 -19.57
C PHE A 131 20.05 9.33 -19.42
N ALA A 132 18.80 9.76 -19.64
CA ALA A 132 18.40 11.16 -19.51
C ALA A 132 18.34 11.63 -18.05
N LEU A 133 18.11 10.69 -17.12
CA LEU A 133 17.98 10.82 -15.68
C LEU A 133 18.84 9.75 -14.98
N ASP A 134 18.93 9.78 -13.65
CA ASP A 134 19.67 8.76 -12.89
C ASP A 134 18.96 7.39 -12.99
N PRO A 135 19.59 6.36 -13.59
CA PRO A 135 18.95 5.05 -13.79
C PRO A 135 18.77 4.23 -12.51
N ASN A 136 19.35 4.68 -11.39
CA ASN A 136 19.26 3.97 -10.12
C ASN A 136 18.10 4.47 -9.25
N HIS A 137 17.21 5.29 -9.80
CA HIS A 137 16.08 5.85 -9.07
C HIS A 137 14.73 5.56 -9.77
N LEU A 138 13.69 5.39 -8.95
CA LEU A 138 12.31 5.60 -9.41
C LEU A 138 12.03 7.10 -9.34
N HIS A 139 11.82 7.74 -10.49
CA HIS A 139 11.55 9.17 -10.54
C HIS A 139 10.07 9.45 -10.32
N ILE A 140 9.75 10.43 -9.48
CA ILE A 140 8.37 10.78 -9.09
C ILE A 140 8.23 12.31 -9.05
N TRP A 141 7.23 12.83 -9.77
CA TRP A 141 6.77 14.21 -9.72
C TRP A 141 5.37 14.27 -9.08
N PRO A 142 5.25 14.46 -7.76
CA PRO A 142 3.96 14.47 -7.07
C PRO A 142 3.29 15.86 -7.13
N ARG A 143 1.97 15.93 -7.40
CA ARG A 143 1.19 17.18 -7.49
C ARG A 143 -0.16 17.13 -6.77
N HIS A 144 -0.22 16.43 -5.62
CA HIS A 144 -1.41 16.27 -4.76
C HIS A 144 -2.55 15.47 -5.38
N THR A 145 -3.12 15.90 -6.49
CA THR A 145 -4.26 15.23 -7.16
C THR A 145 -3.80 14.32 -8.30
N PHE A 146 -2.65 14.62 -8.91
CA PHE A 146 -2.04 13.83 -9.98
C PHE A 146 -0.54 13.68 -9.75
N MET A 147 0.09 12.75 -10.47
CA MET A 147 1.53 12.53 -10.40
C MET A 147 2.07 11.96 -11.70
N PHE A 148 3.35 12.22 -11.95
CA PHE A 148 4.09 11.63 -13.05
C PHE A 148 5.22 10.77 -12.47
N ILE A 149 5.46 9.59 -13.04
CA ILE A 149 6.57 8.72 -12.64
C ILE A 149 7.38 8.31 -13.86
N ALA A 150 8.65 7.95 -13.66
CA ALA A 150 9.48 7.37 -14.71
C ALA A 150 10.31 6.20 -14.18
N LEU A 151 10.25 5.08 -14.89
CA LEU A 151 11.03 3.86 -14.61
C LEU A 151 12.10 3.67 -15.70
N PRO A 152 13.35 3.37 -15.32
CA PRO A 152 14.43 3.15 -16.25
C PRO A 152 14.32 1.79 -16.95
N ASN A 153 14.65 1.77 -18.23
CA ASN A 153 14.74 0.55 -19.04
C ASN A 153 16.21 0.21 -19.36
N PRO A 154 16.55 -1.07 -19.63
CA PRO A 154 17.92 -1.48 -19.95
C PRO A 154 18.52 -0.80 -21.19
N ASP A 155 17.68 -0.38 -22.13
CA ASP A 155 18.05 0.31 -23.37
C ASP A 155 18.32 1.83 -23.21
N LYS A 156 18.40 2.29 -21.95
CA LYS A 156 18.65 3.69 -21.56
C LYS A 156 17.47 4.65 -21.76
N THR A 157 16.29 4.11 -22.05
CA THR A 157 15.03 4.87 -22.10
C THR A 157 14.37 4.91 -20.72
N PHE A 158 13.33 5.72 -20.57
CA PHE A 158 12.40 5.59 -19.46
C PHE A 158 10.97 5.43 -19.95
N THR A 159 10.25 4.48 -19.34
CA THR A 159 8.80 4.41 -19.43
C THR A 159 8.22 5.35 -18.38
N CYS A 160 7.50 6.36 -18.83
CA CYS A 160 6.90 7.35 -17.95
C CYS A 160 5.39 7.15 -17.89
N THR A 161 4.79 7.41 -16.74
CA THR A 161 3.34 7.23 -16.54
C THR A 161 2.77 8.44 -15.83
N LEU A 162 1.79 9.08 -16.47
CA LEU A 162 0.97 10.13 -15.87
C LEU A 162 -0.27 9.49 -15.23
N PHE A 163 -0.42 9.67 -13.92
CA PHE A 163 -1.62 9.30 -13.16
C PHE A 163 -2.40 10.56 -12.83
N MET A 164 -3.64 10.64 -13.29
CA MET A 164 -4.46 11.84 -13.15
C MET A 164 -5.96 11.49 -13.19
N PRO A 165 -6.85 12.23 -12.50
CA PRO A 165 -8.29 12.03 -12.62
C PRO A 165 -8.78 12.12 -14.07
N PHE A 166 -9.75 11.28 -14.45
CA PHE A 166 -10.34 11.27 -15.80
C PHE A 166 -10.89 12.64 -16.20
N ASP A 167 -11.59 13.34 -15.30
CA ASP A 167 -12.11 14.69 -15.55
C ASP A 167 -11.00 15.66 -16.00
N MET A 168 -9.80 15.54 -15.44
CA MET A 168 -8.67 16.39 -15.86
C MET A 168 -8.13 15.97 -17.23
N PHE A 169 -8.09 14.66 -17.55
CA PHE A 169 -7.73 14.20 -18.89
C PHE A 169 -8.68 14.81 -19.93
N ASP A 170 -9.97 14.82 -19.64
CA ASP A 170 -11.01 15.34 -20.54
C ASP A 170 -10.89 16.86 -20.78
N THR A 171 -10.37 17.61 -19.80
CA THR A 171 -10.14 19.06 -19.98
C THR A 171 -8.96 19.38 -20.90
N ILE A 172 -7.98 18.48 -21.01
CA ILE A 172 -6.75 18.64 -21.79
C ILE A 172 -6.95 17.95 -23.16
N ASP A 173 -7.72 18.61 -24.01
CA ASP A 173 -8.19 18.14 -25.32
C ASP A 173 -7.34 18.65 -26.51
N THR A 174 -6.37 19.53 -26.25
CA THR A 174 -5.59 20.21 -27.29
C THR A 174 -4.12 20.25 -26.91
N GLU A 175 -3.25 20.29 -27.93
CA GLU A 175 -1.80 20.42 -27.75
C GLU A 175 -1.42 21.64 -26.90
N ALA A 176 -2.04 22.79 -27.14
CA ALA A 176 -1.77 24.00 -26.37
C ALA A 176 -2.07 23.83 -24.87
N LYS A 177 -3.19 23.20 -24.52
CA LYS A 177 -3.55 22.90 -23.13
C LYS A 177 -2.59 21.88 -22.51
N LEU A 178 -2.21 20.84 -23.26
CA LEU A 178 -1.26 19.83 -22.80
C LEU A 178 0.09 20.45 -22.46
N LEU A 179 0.63 21.26 -23.38
CA LEU A 179 1.90 21.93 -23.17
C LEU A 179 1.80 22.95 -22.03
N ALA A 180 0.70 23.70 -21.90
CA ALA A 180 0.49 24.58 -20.76
C ALA A 180 0.52 23.81 -19.43
N PHE A 181 -0.25 22.71 -19.34
CA PHE A 181 -0.31 21.85 -18.16
C PHE A 181 1.06 21.27 -17.79
N PHE A 182 1.81 20.73 -18.76
CA PHE A 182 3.14 20.19 -18.51
C PHE A 182 4.17 21.28 -18.15
N ASN A 183 4.12 22.47 -18.75
CA ASN A 183 5.02 23.55 -18.36
C ASN A 183 4.69 24.10 -16.96
N GLU A 184 3.42 24.10 -16.56
CA GLU A 184 3.02 24.55 -15.23
C GLU A 184 3.42 23.56 -14.14
N HIS A 185 3.20 22.27 -14.38
CA HIS A 185 3.31 21.25 -13.33
C HIS A 185 4.56 20.37 -13.47
N PHE A 186 5.11 20.18 -14.67
CA PHE A 186 6.21 19.24 -14.95
C PHE A 186 7.27 19.87 -15.87
N ALA A 187 7.62 21.14 -15.62
CA ALA A 187 8.47 21.93 -16.51
C ALA A 187 9.81 21.27 -16.82
N ASP A 188 10.42 20.60 -15.83
CA ASP A 188 11.69 19.88 -15.97
C ASP A 188 11.56 18.58 -16.79
N ALA A 189 10.36 17.99 -16.90
CA ALA A 189 10.10 16.81 -17.70
C ALA A 189 9.91 17.13 -19.20
N VAL A 190 9.38 18.31 -19.54
CA VAL A 190 9.15 18.74 -20.94
C VAL A 190 10.40 18.62 -21.83
N PRO A 191 11.58 19.16 -21.45
CA PRO A 191 12.79 19.03 -22.27
C PRO A 191 13.34 17.60 -22.33
N LEU A 192 12.97 16.73 -21.37
CA LEU A 192 13.40 15.32 -21.36
C LEU A 192 12.56 14.45 -22.29
N LEU A 193 11.26 14.70 -22.35
CA LEU A 193 10.33 13.98 -23.22
C LEU A 193 10.42 14.48 -24.68
N GLY A 194 10.61 15.78 -24.86
CA GLY A 194 10.46 16.45 -26.15
C GLY A 194 8.99 16.73 -26.45
N LYS A 195 8.70 17.96 -26.90
CA LYS A 195 7.31 18.45 -27.07
C LYS A 195 6.51 17.60 -28.05
N ASP A 196 7.06 17.34 -29.23
CA ASP A 196 6.36 16.59 -30.28
C ASP A 196 6.04 15.16 -29.84
N ARG A 197 6.97 14.51 -29.13
CA ARG A 197 6.78 13.16 -28.58
C ARG A 197 5.75 13.16 -27.47
N LEU A 198 5.81 14.11 -26.54
CA LEU A 198 4.82 14.28 -25.48
C LEU A 198 3.41 14.40 -26.05
N VAL A 199 3.22 15.22 -27.08
CA VAL A 199 1.92 15.40 -27.76
C VAL A 199 1.49 14.10 -28.44
N ALA A 200 2.37 13.48 -29.21
CA ALA A 200 2.08 12.23 -29.91
C ALA A 200 1.68 11.10 -28.95
N ASP A 201 2.44 10.91 -27.87
CA ASP A 201 2.19 9.86 -26.90
C ASP A 201 0.92 10.17 -26.09
N TYR A 202 0.72 11.41 -25.65
CA TYR A 202 -0.44 11.78 -24.85
C TYR A 202 -1.76 11.58 -25.61
N PHE A 203 -1.83 11.92 -26.89
CA PHE A 203 -3.06 11.78 -27.69
C PHE A 203 -3.16 10.44 -28.44
N GLY A 204 -2.04 9.77 -28.66
CA GLY A 204 -1.99 8.47 -29.35
C GLY A 204 -2.16 7.27 -28.43
N ASN A 205 -1.69 7.34 -27.18
CA ASN A 205 -1.76 6.22 -26.24
C ASN A 205 -3.12 6.17 -25.53
N PRO A 206 -3.68 4.97 -25.30
CA PRO A 206 -4.95 4.83 -24.62
C PRO A 206 -4.85 5.25 -23.15
N ARG A 207 -5.96 5.75 -22.60
CA ARG A 207 -6.10 5.97 -21.15
C ARG A 207 -6.52 4.66 -20.50
N GLY A 208 -5.69 4.16 -19.58
CA GLY A 208 -6.03 2.97 -18.83
C GLY A 208 -6.79 3.31 -17.55
N SER A 209 -7.83 2.53 -17.25
CA SER A 209 -8.53 2.60 -15.96
C SER A 209 -7.80 1.76 -14.91
N LEU A 210 -7.83 2.24 -13.67
CA LEU A 210 -7.26 1.55 -12.53
C LEU A 210 -8.37 0.91 -11.70
N ILE A 211 -8.21 -0.38 -11.41
CA ILE A 211 -9.23 -1.22 -10.77
C ILE A 211 -8.66 -1.86 -9.49
N SER A 212 -9.49 -1.93 -8.47
CA SER A 212 -9.28 -2.72 -7.26
C SER A 212 -10.35 -3.80 -7.19
N ILE A 213 -9.95 -5.05 -7.07
CA ILE A 213 -10.84 -6.21 -6.92
C ILE A 213 -10.44 -6.96 -5.67
N LYS A 214 -11.41 -7.27 -4.81
CA LYS A 214 -11.25 -8.21 -3.71
C LYS A 214 -12.27 -9.32 -3.84
N THR A 215 -11.83 -10.56 -3.64
CA THR A 215 -12.71 -11.72 -3.68
C THR A 215 -12.52 -12.61 -2.46
N SER A 216 -13.57 -13.35 -2.09
CA SER A 216 -13.49 -14.42 -1.10
C SER A 216 -14.70 -15.35 -1.23
N PRO A 217 -14.53 -16.67 -1.19
CA PRO A 217 -13.24 -17.40 -1.15
C PRO A 217 -12.52 -17.41 -2.52
N HIS A 218 -11.25 -17.82 -2.54
CA HIS A 218 -10.44 -17.95 -3.77
C HIS A 218 -10.51 -19.35 -4.42
N HIS A 219 -11.34 -20.26 -3.93
CA HIS A 219 -11.46 -21.63 -4.46
C HIS A 219 -12.92 -22.09 -4.54
N LEU A 220 -13.16 -23.11 -5.36
CA LEU A 220 -14.42 -23.84 -5.49
C LEU A 220 -14.14 -25.33 -5.32
N ASP A 221 -14.54 -25.87 -4.16
CA ASP A 221 -14.38 -27.28 -3.79
C ASP A 221 -12.96 -27.80 -4.10
N ASP A 222 -12.87 -28.91 -4.82
CA ASP A 222 -11.65 -29.53 -5.32
C ASP A 222 -11.37 -29.23 -6.79
N LYS A 223 -12.14 -28.31 -7.40
CA LYS A 223 -12.21 -28.15 -8.86
C LYS A 223 -11.50 -26.93 -9.36
N CYS A 224 -11.50 -25.85 -8.60
CA CYS A 224 -10.96 -24.58 -9.08
C CYS A 224 -10.34 -23.73 -7.97
N VAL A 225 -9.29 -23.00 -8.34
CA VAL A 225 -8.68 -21.94 -7.53
C VAL A 225 -8.35 -20.76 -8.44
N ILE A 226 -8.54 -19.53 -7.97
CA ILE A 226 -8.13 -18.29 -8.65
C ILE A 226 -6.91 -17.69 -7.94
N VAL A 227 -5.98 -17.15 -8.73
CA VAL A 227 -4.69 -16.60 -8.28
C VAL A 227 -4.34 -15.31 -9.02
N GLY A 228 -3.43 -14.52 -8.46
CA GLY A 228 -3.02 -13.22 -8.97
C GLY A 228 -4.19 -12.27 -9.15
N ASP A 229 -4.14 -11.44 -10.19
CA ASP A 229 -5.19 -10.45 -10.49
C ASP A 229 -6.60 -11.06 -10.68
N ALA A 230 -6.71 -12.36 -10.98
CA ALA A 230 -8.02 -13.02 -11.04
C ALA A 230 -8.69 -13.06 -9.67
N ALA A 231 -7.91 -13.21 -8.60
CA ALA A 231 -8.35 -13.22 -7.20
C ALA A 231 -8.31 -11.83 -6.55
N HIS A 232 -7.28 -11.04 -6.83
CA HIS A 232 -7.02 -9.74 -6.19
C HIS A 232 -6.32 -8.76 -7.15
N ALA A 233 -7.08 -8.11 -8.03
CA ALA A 233 -6.54 -6.99 -8.79
C ALA A 233 -6.35 -5.78 -7.88
N MET A 234 -5.22 -5.08 -7.99
CA MET A 234 -4.95 -3.91 -7.17
C MET A 234 -4.44 -2.75 -7.99
N VAL A 235 -4.64 -1.54 -7.48
CA VAL A 235 -4.08 -0.33 -8.06
C VAL A 235 -2.54 -0.37 -8.00
N PRO A 236 -1.82 0.16 -9.01
CA PRO A 236 -0.39 -0.10 -9.19
C PRO A 236 0.52 0.72 -8.26
N PHE A 237 -0.02 1.36 -7.24
CA PHE A 237 0.72 2.35 -6.46
C PHE A 237 1.72 1.75 -5.48
N TYR A 238 1.62 0.48 -5.10
CA TYR A 238 2.64 -0.18 -4.27
C TYR A 238 3.66 -1.01 -5.10
N GLY A 239 3.41 -1.24 -6.38
CA GLY A 239 4.24 -2.14 -7.20
C GLY A 239 4.22 -3.60 -6.72
N GLN A 240 3.11 -4.06 -6.13
CA GLN A 240 3.02 -5.38 -5.49
C GLN A 240 2.10 -6.38 -6.21
N GLY A 241 1.39 -6.00 -7.28
CA GLY A 241 0.49 -6.93 -7.98
C GLY A 241 1.18 -8.21 -8.44
N MET A 242 2.26 -8.08 -9.23
CA MET A 242 3.07 -9.22 -9.68
C MET A 242 3.70 -10.00 -8.51
N ASN A 243 4.29 -9.29 -7.54
CA ASN A 243 4.95 -9.91 -6.39
C ASN A 243 3.97 -10.73 -5.54
N CYS A 244 2.78 -10.18 -5.27
CA CYS A 244 1.68 -10.89 -4.62
C CYS A 244 1.25 -12.10 -5.46
N GLY A 245 1.05 -11.93 -6.77
CA GLY A 245 0.71 -13.04 -7.67
C GLY A 245 1.73 -14.18 -7.68
N PHE A 246 3.04 -13.89 -7.56
CA PHE A 246 4.06 -14.94 -7.38
C PHE A 246 3.97 -15.58 -5.99
N GLN A 247 3.73 -14.80 -4.95
CA GLN A 247 3.50 -15.30 -3.60
C GLN A 247 2.26 -16.19 -3.51
N ASP A 248 1.20 -15.93 -4.30
CA ASP A 248 0.04 -16.82 -4.40
C ASP A 248 0.45 -18.25 -4.76
N ILE A 249 1.35 -18.39 -5.75
CA ILE A 249 1.81 -19.69 -6.22
C ILE A 249 2.71 -20.37 -5.18
N GLU A 250 3.58 -19.60 -4.52
CA GLU A 250 4.41 -20.10 -3.41
C GLU A 250 3.53 -20.64 -2.27
N VAL A 251 2.53 -19.87 -1.84
CA VAL A 251 1.59 -20.25 -0.78
C VAL A 251 0.77 -21.47 -1.19
N LEU A 252 0.22 -21.47 -2.42
CA LEU A 252 -0.55 -22.61 -2.94
C LEU A 252 0.29 -23.88 -2.96
N HIS A 253 1.52 -23.81 -3.47
CA HIS A 253 2.44 -24.94 -3.52
C HIS A 253 2.77 -25.47 -2.11
N ARG A 254 3.12 -24.57 -1.18
CA ARG A 254 3.40 -24.94 0.21
C ARG A 254 2.20 -25.60 0.89
N VAL A 255 0.98 -25.09 0.67
CA VAL A 255 -0.23 -25.66 1.26
C VAL A 255 -0.50 -27.06 0.72
N LEU A 256 -0.37 -27.26 -0.60
CA LEU A 256 -0.49 -28.59 -1.23
C LEU A 256 0.52 -29.58 -0.66
N ASP A 257 1.79 -29.18 -0.54
CA ASP A 257 2.86 -30.00 0.03
C ASP A 257 2.60 -30.37 1.51
N SER A 258 2.19 -29.38 2.32
CA SER A 258 1.92 -29.56 3.76
C SER A 258 0.76 -30.53 4.03
N ARG A 259 -0.16 -30.67 3.07
CA ARG A 259 -1.30 -31.58 3.11
C ARG A 259 -1.05 -32.88 2.35
N HIS A 260 0.17 -33.08 1.84
CA HIS A 260 0.59 -34.25 1.08
C HIS A 260 -0.31 -34.54 -0.13
N VAL A 261 -0.81 -33.49 -0.79
CA VAL A 261 -1.61 -33.64 -2.02
C VAL A 261 -0.67 -34.10 -3.13
N ARG A 262 -0.93 -35.29 -3.68
CA ARG A 262 -0.16 -35.88 -4.78
C ARG A 262 -1.04 -36.04 -6.01
N PRO A 263 -0.49 -35.82 -7.23
CA PRO A 263 -1.21 -36.14 -8.44
C PRO A 263 -1.45 -37.66 -8.49
N VAL A 264 -2.70 -38.06 -8.69
CA VAL A 264 -3.08 -39.48 -8.85
C VAL A 264 -3.55 -39.68 -10.28
N LEU A 265 -2.84 -40.51 -11.05
CA LEU A 265 -3.31 -40.97 -12.35
C LEU A 265 -4.38 -42.04 -12.13
N SER A 266 -5.59 -41.62 -11.80
CA SER A 266 -6.73 -42.53 -11.65
C SER A 266 -7.48 -42.69 -12.97
N LYS A 267 -7.82 -43.93 -13.32
CA LYS A 267 -8.68 -44.23 -14.47
C LYS A 267 -10.16 -43.99 -14.19
N ASP A 268 -10.52 -43.77 -12.93
CA ASP A 268 -11.89 -43.84 -12.46
C ASP A 268 -12.53 -42.44 -12.31
N GLY A 269 -11.84 -41.38 -12.74
CA GLY A 269 -12.27 -39.98 -12.55
C GLY A 269 -12.31 -39.57 -11.07
N SER A 270 -11.56 -40.25 -10.22
CA SER A 270 -11.60 -40.05 -8.77
C SER A 270 -10.98 -38.71 -8.36
N HIS A 271 -11.67 -38.00 -7.46
CA HIS A 271 -11.20 -36.83 -6.73
C HIS A 271 -9.75 -36.99 -6.23
N VAL A 272 -8.94 -35.93 -6.36
CA VAL A 272 -7.57 -35.89 -5.81
C VAL A 272 -7.67 -35.80 -4.29
N PRO A 273 -7.25 -36.83 -3.53
CA PRO A 273 -7.43 -36.85 -2.08
C PRO A 273 -6.75 -35.66 -1.40
N GLY A 274 -7.47 -34.99 -0.49
CA GLY A 274 -6.95 -33.85 0.27
C GLY A 274 -6.91 -32.52 -0.48
N LEU A 275 -7.25 -32.51 -1.79
CA LEU A 275 -7.20 -31.28 -2.59
C LEU A 275 -8.22 -30.25 -2.10
N LYS A 276 -9.44 -30.67 -1.77
CA LYS A 276 -10.47 -29.76 -1.25
C LYS A 276 -10.02 -29.06 0.02
N GLU A 277 -9.48 -29.82 0.97
CA GLU A 277 -9.01 -29.31 2.24
C GLU A 277 -7.77 -28.40 2.06
N ALA A 278 -6.92 -28.68 1.08
CA ALA A 278 -5.77 -27.84 0.74
C ALA A 278 -6.20 -26.52 0.11
N LEU A 279 -7.13 -26.52 -0.86
CA LEU A 279 -7.64 -25.30 -1.47
C LEU A 279 -8.41 -24.41 -0.46
N ALA A 280 -9.12 -25.04 0.48
CA ALA A 280 -9.73 -24.34 1.61
C ALA A 280 -8.68 -23.66 2.50
N ALA A 281 -7.60 -24.37 2.84
CA ALA A 281 -6.51 -23.81 3.63
C ALA A 281 -5.77 -22.67 2.91
N TYR A 282 -5.55 -22.79 1.60
CA TYR A 282 -5.00 -21.71 0.78
C TYR A 282 -5.86 -20.44 0.86
N THR A 283 -7.18 -20.59 0.76
CA THR A 283 -8.11 -19.46 0.89
C THR A 283 -8.07 -18.84 2.28
N GLU A 284 -8.13 -19.66 3.33
CA GLU A 284 -8.12 -19.17 4.72
C GLU A 284 -6.83 -18.40 5.04
N GLU A 285 -5.69 -18.90 4.56
CA GLU A 285 -4.40 -18.27 4.77
C GLU A 285 -4.21 -17.01 3.92
N HIS A 286 -4.59 -17.05 2.63
CA HIS A 286 -4.13 -16.06 1.67
C HIS A 286 -5.09 -14.88 1.44
N VAL A 287 -6.40 -15.09 1.58
CA VAL A 287 -7.40 -14.02 1.41
C VAL A 287 -7.09 -12.79 2.27
N PRO A 288 -6.78 -12.92 3.58
CA PRO A 288 -6.45 -11.75 4.41
C PRO A 288 -5.23 -10.98 3.91
N ASN A 289 -4.23 -11.68 3.34
CA ASN A 289 -3.01 -11.06 2.82
C ASN A 289 -3.28 -10.34 1.49
N ALA A 290 -4.02 -10.98 0.59
CA ALA A 290 -4.46 -10.39 -0.67
C ALA A 290 -5.27 -9.10 -0.44
N HIS A 291 -6.22 -9.13 0.51
CA HIS A 291 -7.02 -7.95 0.83
C HIS A 291 -6.17 -6.84 1.47
N ALA A 292 -5.28 -7.21 2.39
CA ALA A 292 -4.38 -6.25 3.04
C ALA A 292 -3.48 -5.53 2.04
N ILE A 293 -2.94 -6.22 1.03
CA ILE A 293 -2.12 -5.56 0.02
C ILE A 293 -2.92 -4.68 -0.95
N CYS A 294 -4.15 -5.06 -1.30
CA CYS A 294 -5.06 -4.17 -2.03
C CYS A 294 -5.34 -2.88 -1.24
N ASP A 295 -5.59 -3.00 0.06
CA ASP A 295 -5.80 -1.84 0.94
C ASP A 295 -4.55 -0.97 1.07
N LEU A 296 -3.39 -1.59 1.22
CA LEU A 296 -2.11 -0.87 1.25
C LEU A 296 -1.82 -0.16 -0.07
N ALA A 297 -2.17 -0.75 -1.21
CA ALA A 297 -2.02 -0.13 -2.51
C ALA A 297 -2.93 1.10 -2.66
N MET A 298 -4.18 0.99 -2.22
CA MET A 298 -5.11 2.13 -2.14
C MET A 298 -4.63 3.20 -1.17
N TYR A 299 -4.10 2.84 -0.01
CA TYR A 299 -3.50 3.79 0.93
C TYR A 299 -2.29 4.50 0.32
N ASN A 300 -1.42 3.75 -0.38
CA ASN A 300 -0.20 4.31 -0.97
C ASN A 300 -0.48 5.25 -2.14
N TYR A 301 -1.63 5.11 -2.81
CA TYR A 301 -2.12 6.11 -3.75
C TYR A 301 -2.16 7.51 -3.12
N TYR A 302 -2.78 7.62 -1.93
CA TYR A 302 -2.85 8.88 -1.17
C TYR A 302 -1.46 9.35 -0.71
N GLU A 303 -0.61 8.42 -0.29
CA GLU A 303 0.76 8.73 0.15
C GLU A 303 1.60 9.35 -0.97
N MET A 304 1.67 8.68 -2.13
CA MET A 304 2.51 9.10 -3.26
C MET A 304 2.07 10.42 -3.86
N ARG A 305 0.77 10.68 -3.94
CA ARG A 305 0.28 11.94 -4.52
C ARG A 305 0.46 13.14 -3.59
N SER A 306 0.34 12.95 -2.26
CA SER A 306 0.22 14.09 -1.32
C SER A 306 1.15 14.07 -0.10
N ALA A 307 1.42 12.92 0.50
CA ALA A 307 2.12 12.85 1.79
C ALA A 307 3.65 12.95 1.65
N VAL A 308 4.21 12.53 0.52
CA VAL A 308 5.66 12.54 0.26
C VAL A 308 6.30 13.94 0.28
N THR A 309 5.50 15.00 0.11
CA THR A 309 5.96 16.40 0.24
C THR A 309 5.68 17.00 1.62
N SER A 310 4.96 16.30 2.50
CA SER A 310 4.59 16.79 3.83
C SER A 310 5.75 16.73 4.82
N LYS A 311 6.08 17.87 5.43
CA LYS A 311 7.14 17.97 6.46
C LYS A 311 6.88 17.05 7.65
N ARG A 312 5.62 16.90 8.08
CA ARG A 312 5.24 16.01 9.19
C ARG A 312 5.51 14.55 8.83
N TYR A 313 5.17 14.17 7.60
CA TYR A 313 5.39 12.82 7.09
C TYR A 313 6.88 12.49 7.00
N LEU A 314 7.68 13.39 6.41
CA LEU A 314 9.13 13.22 6.30
C LEU A 314 9.83 13.18 7.66
N ALA A 315 9.40 14.02 8.62
CA ALA A 315 9.93 13.99 9.99
C ALA A 315 9.63 12.64 10.67
N ARG A 316 8.40 12.14 10.53
CA ARG A 316 8.01 10.83 11.06
C ARG A 316 8.83 9.70 10.44
N LYS A 317 8.97 9.66 9.11
CA LYS A 317 9.83 8.68 8.40
C LYS A 317 11.27 8.72 8.89
N LYS A 318 11.82 9.92 9.13
CA LYS A 318 13.19 10.07 9.65
C LYS A 318 13.33 9.50 11.06
N ILE A 319 12.34 9.73 11.93
CA ILE A 319 12.31 9.15 13.28
C ILE A 319 12.19 7.63 13.20
N GLU A 320 11.26 7.10 12.41
CA GLU A 320 11.09 5.66 12.22
C GLU A 320 12.35 5.00 11.66
N GLY A 321 13.00 5.62 10.68
CA GLY A 321 14.26 5.15 10.11
C GLY A 321 15.42 5.14 11.12
N TRP A 322 15.54 6.18 11.95
CA TRP A 322 16.52 6.22 13.03
C TRP A 322 16.27 5.14 14.08
N ILE A 323 15.02 4.95 14.51
CA ILE A 323 14.69 3.89 15.47
C ILE A 323 14.93 2.52 14.84
N HIS A 324 14.61 2.33 13.56
CA HIS A 324 14.86 1.07 12.87
C HIS A 324 16.36 0.74 12.76
N LEU A 325 17.20 1.74 12.50
CA LEU A 325 18.66 1.55 12.47
C LEU A 325 19.24 1.10 13.82
N VAL A 326 18.72 1.64 14.93
CA VAL A 326 19.26 1.35 16.27
C VAL A 326 18.56 0.16 16.93
N LEU A 327 17.26 -0.01 16.71
CA LEU A 327 16.37 -0.99 17.34
C LEU A 327 15.45 -1.64 16.27
N PRO A 328 16.00 -2.43 15.33
CA PRO A 328 15.25 -2.97 14.20
C PRO A 328 14.10 -3.90 14.60
N GLN A 329 14.21 -4.52 15.78
CA GLN A 329 13.17 -5.41 16.33
C GLN A 329 11.96 -4.64 16.89
N VAL A 330 12.12 -3.36 17.25
CA VAL A 330 11.06 -2.54 17.86
C VAL A 330 10.23 -1.87 16.77
N ILE A 331 10.88 -1.25 15.79
CA ILE A 331 10.22 -0.57 14.69
C ILE A 331 10.83 -1.01 13.37
N THR A 332 9.98 -1.50 12.48
CA THR A 332 10.32 -1.75 11.08
C THR A 332 9.38 -0.90 10.21
N PRO A 333 9.90 -0.05 9.31
CA PRO A 333 9.07 0.73 8.41
C PRO A 333 8.13 -0.17 7.60
N LEU A 334 6.89 0.28 7.38
CA LEU A 334 5.89 -0.48 6.63
C LEU A 334 6.40 -0.89 5.24
N TYR A 335 7.03 0.05 4.53
CA TYR A 335 7.61 -0.22 3.22
C TYR A 335 8.66 -1.33 3.25
N THR A 336 9.52 -1.36 4.28
CA THR A 336 10.51 -2.42 4.45
C THR A 336 9.85 -3.78 4.71
N MET A 337 8.82 -3.83 5.56
CA MET A 337 8.10 -5.08 5.83
C MET A 337 7.42 -5.63 4.57
N VAL A 338 6.86 -4.76 3.73
CA VAL A 338 6.13 -5.17 2.52
C VAL A 338 7.05 -5.48 1.35
N SER A 339 8.09 -4.66 1.11
CA SER A 339 8.91 -4.76 -0.10
C SER A 339 10.20 -5.54 0.07
N PHE A 340 10.71 -5.70 1.30
CA PHE A 340 12.02 -6.32 1.56
C PHE A 340 11.96 -7.46 2.59
N SER A 341 10.76 -8.01 2.81
CA SER A 341 10.59 -9.22 3.62
C SER A 341 9.51 -10.11 3.02
N THR A 342 9.44 -11.37 3.48
CA THR A 342 8.37 -12.32 3.13
C THR A 342 7.27 -12.37 4.20
N MET A 343 7.20 -11.34 5.06
CA MET A 343 6.15 -11.24 6.07
C MET A 343 4.76 -11.20 5.41
N PRO A 344 3.78 -11.99 5.89
CA PRO A 344 2.43 -11.92 5.37
C PRO A 344 1.85 -10.50 5.48
N TYR A 345 1.25 -9.98 4.41
CA TYR A 345 0.78 -8.60 4.34
C TYR A 345 -0.16 -8.23 5.49
N ALA A 346 -1.08 -9.13 5.87
CA ALA A 346 -1.98 -8.89 6.99
C ALA A 346 -1.22 -8.71 8.32
N GLN A 347 -0.12 -9.46 8.53
CA GLN A 347 0.73 -9.30 9.70
C GLN A 347 1.54 -7.99 9.64
N ALA A 348 2.01 -7.58 8.45
CA ALA A 348 2.70 -6.31 8.26
C ALA A 348 1.78 -5.12 8.62
N VAL A 349 0.51 -5.16 8.21
CA VAL A 349 -0.52 -4.17 8.58
C VAL A 349 -0.77 -4.15 10.08
N GLN A 350 -0.99 -5.30 10.71
CA GLN A 350 -1.19 -5.39 12.16
C GLN A 350 0.01 -4.84 12.95
N ARG A 351 1.23 -5.22 12.54
CA ARG A 351 2.47 -4.71 13.14
C ARG A 351 2.60 -3.20 12.95
N TRP A 352 2.29 -2.68 11.76
CA TRP A 352 2.33 -1.24 11.49
C TRP A 352 1.35 -0.45 12.37
N HIS A 353 0.12 -0.93 12.55
CA HIS A 353 -0.85 -0.30 13.45
C HIS A 353 -0.37 -0.30 14.89
N ARG A 354 0.16 -1.43 15.37
CA ARG A 354 0.71 -1.54 16.73
C ARG A 354 1.90 -0.60 16.94
N GLN A 355 2.85 -0.57 16.01
CA GLN A 355 4.01 0.33 16.06
C GLN A 355 3.56 1.80 16.06
N THR A 356 2.60 2.16 15.20
CA THR A 356 2.04 3.51 15.12
C THR A 356 1.35 3.92 16.42
N PHE A 357 0.57 3.03 17.01
CA PHE A 357 -0.09 3.27 18.29
C PHE A 357 0.93 3.60 19.39
N TRP A 358 1.93 2.74 19.58
CA TRP A 358 2.95 2.94 20.62
C TRP A 358 3.85 4.15 20.36
N LEU A 359 4.17 4.45 19.09
CA LEU A 359 4.85 5.69 18.72
C LEU A 359 4.05 6.93 19.11
N ASN A 360 2.75 6.94 18.84
CA ASN A 360 1.88 8.06 19.21
C ASN A 360 1.74 8.21 20.73
N VAL A 361 1.61 7.10 21.45
CA VAL A 361 1.60 7.10 22.93
C VAL A 361 2.90 7.65 23.48
N GLY A 362 4.05 7.19 22.97
CA GLY A 362 5.36 7.69 23.38
C GLY A 362 5.54 9.18 23.10
N LEU A 363 5.13 9.65 21.92
CA LEU A 363 5.17 11.06 21.56
C LEU A 363 4.27 11.92 22.46
N GLY A 364 3.06 11.43 22.78
CA GLY A 364 2.12 12.08 23.69
C GLY A 364 2.62 12.15 25.14
N ALA A 365 3.27 11.08 25.63
CA ALA A 365 3.87 11.06 26.94
C ALA A 365 5.05 12.04 27.03
N MET A 366 5.91 12.07 26.00
CA MET A 366 7.01 13.04 25.95
C MET A 366 6.49 14.47 25.93
N THR A 367 5.50 14.81 25.12
CA THR A 367 4.95 16.18 25.09
C THR A 367 4.33 16.58 26.42
N ALA A 368 3.63 15.68 27.11
CA ALA A 368 3.09 15.94 28.44
C ALA A 368 4.19 16.19 29.48
N VAL A 369 5.26 15.39 29.48
CA VAL A 369 6.40 15.59 30.38
C VAL A 369 7.09 16.92 30.09
N THR A 370 7.38 17.24 28.83
CA THR A 370 8.04 18.49 28.45
C THR A 370 7.18 19.70 28.82
N ALA A 371 5.85 19.64 28.61
CA ALA A 371 4.93 20.69 29.02
C ALA A 371 4.91 20.86 30.55
N GLY A 372 4.88 19.77 31.31
CA GLY A 372 4.93 19.78 32.77
C GLY A 372 6.23 20.38 33.31
N VAL A 373 7.38 20.00 32.74
CA VAL A 373 8.69 20.54 33.10
C VAL A 373 8.78 22.03 32.76
N THR A 374 8.28 22.42 31.58
CA THR A 374 8.28 23.82 31.14
C THR A 374 7.40 24.67 32.06
N LEU A 375 6.19 24.21 32.39
CA LEU A 375 5.28 24.88 33.32
C LEU A 375 5.90 24.99 34.73
N TRP A 376 6.54 23.93 35.22
CA TRP A 376 7.22 23.96 36.51
C TRP A 376 8.37 24.98 36.52
N ALA A 377 9.18 25.00 35.46
CA ALA A 377 10.29 25.94 35.33
C ALA A 377 9.81 27.39 35.22
N THR A 378 8.78 27.66 34.42
CA THR A 378 8.19 29.01 34.29
C THR A 378 7.51 29.45 35.58
N CYS A 379 6.78 28.56 36.27
CA CYS A 379 6.23 28.86 37.60
C CYS A 379 7.33 29.14 38.62
N ARG A 380 8.46 28.43 38.60
CA ARG A 380 9.60 28.72 39.48
C ARG A 380 10.30 30.03 39.16
N LEU A 381 10.40 30.40 37.89
CA LEU A 381 11.02 31.67 37.47
C LEU A 381 10.09 32.88 37.72
N ALA A 382 8.77 32.70 37.58
CA ALA A 382 7.78 33.73 37.84
C ALA A 382 7.50 33.90 39.35
N ALA A 383 7.44 32.80 40.11
CA ALA A 383 7.29 32.83 41.55
C ALA A 383 8.66 32.87 42.21
N GLY A 384 9.25 34.06 42.28
CA GLY A 384 10.54 34.28 42.95
C GLY A 384 10.63 33.77 44.40
N HIS A 385 9.53 33.40 45.08
CA HIS A 385 9.53 32.85 46.46
C HIS A 385 8.24 32.07 46.80
N CYS A 386 8.05 30.81 46.37
CA CYS A 386 7.11 29.92 47.10
C CYS A 386 7.39 28.41 46.93
N ARG A 387 7.01 27.65 47.97
CA ARG A 387 7.48 26.31 48.35
C ARG A 387 7.12 25.15 47.39
N SER A 388 7.91 24.09 47.54
CA SER A 388 7.94 22.82 46.81
C SER A 388 6.73 21.91 47.03
N GLU A 389 5.72 21.99 46.16
CA GLU A 389 4.67 20.96 46.03
C GLU A 389 4.20 20.54 44.61
N PRO A 390 4.65 21.08 43.45
CA PRO A 390 4.11 20.61 42.16
C PRO A 390 4.72 19.29 41.63
N LEU A 391 5.86 18.84 42.17
CA LEU A 391 6.60 17.70 41.61
C LEU A 391 5.91 16.35 41.89
N LEU A 392 5.23 16.23 43.03
CA LEU A 392 4.55 14.99 43.47
C LEU A 392 3.30 14.66 42.65
N LEU A 393 2.58 15.68 42.16
CA LEU A 393 1.36 15.51 41.35
C LEU A 393 1.65 15.16 39.89
N ALA A 394 2.71 15.71 39.30
CA ALA A 394 3.13 15.37 37.93
C ALA A 394 3.69 13.95 37.84
N THR A 395 4.45 13.51 38.85
CA THR A 395 4.88 12.12 38.95
C THR A 395 3.71 11.17 39.18
N ALA A 396 2.71 11.57 40.00
CA ALA A 396 1.53 10.76 40.25
C ALA A 396 0.72 10.50 38.97
N ALA A 397 0.46 11.52 38.14
CA ALA A 397 -0.28 11.38 36.88
C ALA A 397 0.42 10.50 35.83
N ALA A 398 1.76 10.54 35.79
CA ALA A 398 2.56 9.63 34.95
C ALA A 398 2.48 8.18 35.45
N SER A 399 2.48 7.96 36.77
CA SER A 399 2.33 6.60 37.33
C SER A 399 0.91 6.03 37.16
N THR A 400 -0.16 6.83 37.17
CA THR A 400 -1.53 6.34 36.91
C THR A 400 -1.73 5.93 35.44
N THR A 401 -1.11 6.67 34.51
CA THR A 401 -1.17 6.33 33.07
C THR A 401 -0.35 5.09 32.73
N LEU A 402 0.81 4.88 33.38
CA LEU A 402 1.59 3.64 33.28
C LEU A 402 0.92 2.45 34.01
N GLY A 403 0.29 2.68 35.16
CA GLY A 403 -0.40 1.65 35.94
C GLY A 403 -1.64 1.08 35.26
N ALA A 404 -2.44 1.92 34.60
CA ALA A 404 -3.62 1.49 33.84
C ALA A 404 -3.30 0.61 32.62
N ALA A 405 -2.07 0.69 32.09
CA ALA A 405 -1.60 -0.15 30.99
C ALA A 405 -1.09 -1.54 31.44
N SER A 406 -0.91 -1.75 32.75
CA SER A 406 -0.30 -2.98 33.31
C SER A 406 -1.30 -4.07 33.73
N SER A 407 -2.61 -3.81 33.72
CA SER A 407 -3.64 -4.84 33.97
C SER A 407 -4.12 -5.46 32.65
N THR A 408 -3.40 -6.46 32.15
CA THR A 408 -3.63 -7.12 30.85
C THR A 408 -4.47 -8.41 30.94
N ASP A 409 -5.37 -8.55 31.91
CA ASP A 409 -6.30 -9.69 31.91
C ASP A 409 -7.69 -9.27 31.42
N GLY A 410 -8.02 -9.71 30.20
CA GLY A 410 -9.39 -9.82 29.69
C GLY A 410 -10.05 -8.56 29.09
N LYS A 411 -9.36 -7.43 28.96
CA LYS A 411 -9.94 -6.20 28.38
C LYS A 411 -9.69 -6.11 26.87
N THR A 412 -10.72 -5.75 26.10
CA THR A 412 -10.57 -5.51 24.65
C THR A 412 -9.77 -4.22 24.39
N MET A 413 -9.14 -4.09 23.22
CA MET A 413 -8.39 -2.88 22.83
C MET A 413 -9.23 -1.59 22.94
N GLN A 414 -10.55 -1.68 22.75
CA GLN A 414 -11.48 -0.56 22.96
C GLN A 414 -11.59 -0.15 24.44
N ASP A 415 -11.49 -1.07 25.38
CA ASP A 415 -11.59 -0.79 26.81
C ASP A 415 -10.30 -0.15 27.34
N LEU A 416 -9.14 -0.59 26.84
CA LEU A 416 -7.85 0.03 27.13
C LEU A 416 -7.80 1.47 26.57
N ALA A 417 -8.30 1.67 25.35
CA ALA A 417 -8.40 2.98 24.73
C ALA A 417 -9.35 3.93 25.48
N LYS A 418 -10.53 3.45 25.90
CA LYS A 418 -11.47 4.22 26.73
C LYS A 418 -10.87 4.57 28.09
N THR A 419 -10.10 3.67 28.68
CA THR A 419 -9.43 3.89 29.98
C THR A 419 -8.32 4.94 29.85
N ALA A 420 -7.50 4.86 28.81
CA ALA A 420 -6.47 5.86 28.53
C ALA A 420 -7.07 7.24 28.20
N ALA A 421 -8.14 7.28 27.41
CA ALA A 421 -8.86 8.53 27.10
C ALA A 421 -9.47 9.16 28.36
N ARG A 422 -10.13 8.37 29.22
CA ARG A 422 -10.66 8.84 30.51
C ARG A 422 -9.55 9.36 31.43
N SER A 423 -8.46 8.62 31.56
CA SER A 423 -7.30 9.04 32.37
C SER A 423 -6.69 10.36 31.85
N THR A 424 -6.64 10.56 30.54
CA THR A 424 -6.14 11.80 29.92
C THR A 424 -7.09 12.97 30.18
N VAL A 425 -8.41 12.74 30.10
CA VAL A 425 -9.46 13.73 30.41
C VAL A 425 -9.45 14.10 31.89
N ASP A 426 -9.29 13.14 32.80
CA ASP A 426 -9.24 13.38 34.24
C ASP A 426 -7.96 14.14 34.62
N THR A 427 -6.84 13.84 33.96
CA THR A 427 -5.59 14.62 34.10
C THR A 427 -5.76 16.05 33.58
N ALA A 428 -6.44 16.24 32.45
CA ALA A 428 -6.73 17.56 31.89
C ALA A 428 -7.69 18.37 32.79
N LYS A 429 -8.69 17.73 33.40
CA LYS A 429 -9.60 18.37 34.38
C LYS A 429 -8.88 18.75 35.66
N SER A 430 -8.00 17.88 36.16
CA SER A 430 -7.13 18.17 37.31
C SER A 430 -6.22 19.38 37.05
N LEU A 431 -5.59 19.43 35.86
CA LEU A 431 -4.78 20.56 35.43
C LEU A 431 -5.62 21.83 35.20
N GLY A 432 -6.84 21.69 34.70
CA GLY A 432 -7.82 22.78 34.57
C GLY A 432 -8.25 23.36 35.92
N ALA A 433 -8.48 22.52 36.93
CA ALA A 433 -8.80 22.94 38.30
C ALA A 433 -7.63 23.69 38.96
N LEU A 434 -6.39 23.25 38.73
CA LEU A 434 -5.17 23.98 39.11
C LEU A 434 -5.05 25.33 38.35
N GLY A 435 -5.41 25.34 37.07
CA GLY A 435 -5.51 26.54 36.25
C GLY A 435 -6.56 27.53 36.73
N ILE A 436 -7.67 27.08 37.33
CA ILE A 436 -8.70 27.93 37.95
C ILE A 436 -8.18 28.56 39.25
N SER A 437 -7.43 27.80 40.06
CA SER A 437 -6.78 28.33 41.28
C SER A 437 -5.75 29.42 40.95
N ILE A 438 -5.02 29.29 39.85
CA ILE A 438 -4.00 30.26 39.41
C ILE A 438 -4.63 31.40 38.59
N GLY A 439 -5.63 31.11 37.75
CA GLY A 439 -6.31 32.04 36.84
C GLY A 439 -7.22 33.05 37.55
N SER A 440 -7.66 32.77 38.77
CA SER A 440 -8.35 33.76 39.62
C SER A 440 -7.48 35.00 39.94
N SER A 441 -6.15 34.86 39.87
CA SER A 441 -5.20 35.99 39.99
C SER A 441 -4.93 36.74 38.67
N LEU A 442 -5.38 36.18 37.53
CA LEU A 442 -5.10 36.67 36.17
C LEU A 442 -6.37 36.99 35.36
N GLY A 443 -7.56 36.94 35.96
CA GLY A 443 -8.82 37.34 35.33
C GLY A 443 -9.39 36.38 34.29
N ILE A 444 -8.96 35.12 34.26
CA ILE A 444 -9.48 34.11 33.33
C ILE A 444 -10.71 33.42 33.96
N THR A 445 -11.88 33.57 33.33
CA THR A 445 -13.15 33.04 33.84
C THR A 445 -13.30 31.54 33.56
N SER A 446 -14.05 30.82 34.40
CA SER A 446 -14.27 29.36 34.32
C SER A 446 -14.76 28.90 32.93
N LEU A 447 -15.53 29.75 32.23
CA LEU A 447 -16.02 29.50 30.88
C LEU A 447 -14.90 29.28 29.83
N GLY A 448 -13.73 29.90 30.00
CA GLY A 448 -12.61 29.77 29.05
C GLY A 448 -11.90 28.42 29.16
N VAL A 449 -11.81 27.87 30.37
CA VAL A 449 -11.17 26.58 30.67
C VAL A 449 -12.09 25.43 30.24
N ASP A 450 -13.39 25.55 30.48
CA ASP A 450 -14.38 24.55 30.04
C ASP A 450 -14.42 24.44 28.51
N ARG A 451 -14.32 25.55 27.77
CA ARG A 451 -14.20 25.54 26.29
C ARG A 451 -12.93 24.87 25.78
N LEU A 452 -11.79 25.06 26.44
CA LEU A 452 -10.53 24.40 26.08
C LEU A 452 -10.58 22.88 26.33
N SER A 453 -11.22 22.47 27.43
CA SER A 453 -11.42 21.05 27.73
C SER A 453 -12.40 20.37 26.78
N ALA A 454 -13.49 21.04 26.41
CA ALA A 454 -14.47 20.54 25.44
C ALA A 454 -13.84 20.39 24.04
N ASN A 455 -13.04 21.36 23.61
CA ASN A 455 -12.31 21.28 22.34
C ASN A 455 -11.27 20.15 22.33
N ALA A 456 -10.60 19.86 23.44
CA ALA A 456 -9.67 18.73 23.54
C ALA A 456 -10.39 17.38 23.48
N VAL A 457 -11.60 17.28 24.06
CA VAL A 457 -12.45 16.07 23.99
C VAL A 457 -13.00 15.87 22.58
N ASP A 458 -13.43 16.94 21.90
CA ASP A 458 -13.85 16.87 20.49
C ASP A 458 -12.67 16.57 19.56
N TYR A 459 -11.49 17.09 19.84
CA TYR A 459 -10.27 16.78 19.07
C TYR A 459 -9.86 15.32 19.23
N LEU A 460 -9.99 14.75 20.44
CA LEU A 460 -9.70 13.34 20.68
C LEU A 460 -10.79 12.41 20.13
N SER A 461 -12.06 12.83 20.09
CA SER A 461 -13.16 12.01 19.55
C SER A 461 -13.16 11.94 18.02
N GLN A 462 -12.68 12.98 17.34
CA GLN A 462 -12.51 13.01 15.87
C GLN A 462 -11.42 12.06 15.36
N TRP A 463 -10.47 11.65 16.21
CA TRP A 463 -9.40 10.71 15.84
C TRP A 463 -9.81 9.23 15.90
N TRP A 464 -11.01 8.93 16.42
CA TRP A 464 -11.51 7.57 16.65
C TRP A 464 -12.65 7.14 15.71
N LYS A 465 -13.08 8.00 14.79
CA LYS A 465 -13.89 7.62 13.61
C LYS A 465 -12.96 7.51 12.42
#